data_AF-A0A2U1AB90-F1
#
_entry.id   AF-A0A2U1AB90-F1
#
_cell.length_a   1.000
_cell.length_b   1.000
_cell.length_c   1.000
_cell.angle_alpha   90.00
_cell.angle_beta   90.00
_cell.angle_gamma   90.00
#
_symmetry.space_group_name_H-M   'P 1'
#
loop_
_entity.id
_entity.type
_entity.pdbx_description
1 polymer ?
#
loop_
_entity_poly.entity_id
_entity_poly.type
_entity_poly.pdbx_seq_one_letter_code
_entity_poly.pdbx_strand_id
1 'polypeptide(L)'
;MKPVAVWVLAASVAAAVFAGEQMPAQDLSVDQIVEKNVEARGGLEAWRKVQTMIWSGHADSANAPAPDLPFVLAMKRPNKTRFEVTVYNQKSVRVFDGKQGWKLGPNGMGSATPRPYSMDEATSARDEQVIDGLLIDHAAKGVSVTLEGMDQVGGRDAYRLAAKLPSGVTRHVWIDAKTFLDVQIDHQVRTPLGQTVVVLVSYSGFRSVEGLQIPLEIESGAVASDKRDKLTIDKVSLNPSLDDGIFTRPAPPQMHHKSVSIDVDASPALPGPGHPSP
;
A
#
# COMPACT_ATOMS: atom_id res chain seq x y z
N MET A 1 -31.80 -84.55 0.12
CA MET A 1 -30.54 -85.03 -0.52
C MET A 1 -29.72 -83.81 -0.90
N LYS A 2 -28.43 -83.76 -0.53
CA LYS A 2 -27.46 -82.68 -0.84
C LYS A 2 -27.42 -82.40 -2.36
N PRO A 3 -27.10 -81.18 -2.87
CA PRO A 3 -25.71 -80.65 -2.97
C PRO A 3 -25.65 -79.10 -2.86
N VAL A 4 -24.56 -78.32 -2.91
CA VAL A 4 -23.09 -78.42 -2.92
C VAL A 4 -22.58 -76.99 -2.64
N ALA A 5 -21.46 -76.86 -1.94
CA ALA A 5 -20.76 -75.60 -1.70
C ALA A 5 -19.68 -75.34 -2.76
N VAL A 6 -19.49 -74.08 -3.18
CA VAL A 6 -18.25 -73.50 -3.76
C VAL A 6 -18.30 -71.98 -3.47
N TRP A 7 -17.63 -71.44 -2.45
CA TRP A 7 -16.23 -71.02 -2.28
C TRP A 7 -15.76 -69.80 -3.13
N VAL A 8 -15.46 -68.71 -2.39
CA VAL A 8 -14.30 -67.77 -2.56
C VAL A 8 -14.51 -66.62 -3.58
N LEU A 9 -14.22 -65.33 -3.29
CA LEU A 9 -12.96 -64.75 -2.80
C LEU A 9 -13.20 -63.43 -2.03
N ALA A 10 -12.47 -63.26 -0.92
CA ALA A 10 -12.31 -62.01 -0.18
C ALA A 10 -11.29 -61.10 -0.87
N ALA A 11 -11.60 -59.80 -0.98
CA ALA A 11 -10.63 -58.76 -1.32
C ALA A 11 -10.69 -57.67 -0.25
N SER A 12 -9.71 -57.67 0.63
CA SER A 12 -9.50 -56.68 1.68
C SER A 12 -8.80 -55.46 1.08
N VAL A 13 -9.52 -54.35 0.88
CA VAL A 13 -8.91 -53.06 0.55
C VAL A 13 -8.64 -52.32 1.86
N ALA A 14 -7.37 -52.27 2.26
CA ALA A 14 -6.93 -51.39 3.34
C ALA A 14 -6.86 -49.95 2.80
N ALA A 15 -7.80 -49.11 3.22
CA ALA A 15 -7.74 -47.68 2.97
C ALA A 15 -6.69 -47.05 3.90
N ALA A 16 -5.56 -46.62 3.33
CA ALA A 16 -4.61 -45.76 4.02
C ALA A 16 -5.23 -44.36 4.14
N VAL A 17 -5.70 -44.03 5.34
CA VAL A 17 -6.12 -42.67 5.69
C VAL A 17 -4.85 -41.84 5.81
N PHE A 18 -4.56 -41.02 4.80
CA PHE A 18 -3.65 -39.89 4.95
C PHE A 18 -4.33 -38.90 5.89
N ALA A 19 -4.05 -39.01 7.19
CA ALA A 19 -4.23 -37.92 8.12
C ALA A 19 -3.24 -36.84 7.68
N GLY A 20 -3.72 -35.85 6.94
CA GLY A 20 -2.99 -34.60 6.80
C GLY A 20 -2.85 -34.03 8.21
N GLU A 21 -1.63 -33.99 8.73
CA GLU A 21 -1.31 -33.14 9.87
C GLU A 21 -1.66 -31.70 9.46
N GLN A 22 -2.87 -31.26 9.82
CA GLN A 22 -3.15 -29.84 9.95
C GLN A 22 -2.17 -29.36 11.01
N MET A 23 -1.07 -28.76 10.55
CA MET A 23 -0.23 -27.95 11.41
C MET A 23 -1.17 -27.02 12.18
N PRO A 24 -1.13 -26.98 13.52
CA PRO A 24 -1.96 -26.06 14.27
C PRO A 24 -1.68 -24.68 13.72
N ALA A 25 -2.72 -24.02 13.18
CA ALA A 25 -2.66 -22.58 12.96
C ALA A 25 -2.20 -22.01 14.31
N GLN A 26 -1.05 -21.35 14.33
CA GLN A 26 -0.64 -20.67 15.55
C GLN A 26 -1.71 -19.62 15.82
N ASP A 27 -2.50 -19.84 16.88
CA ASP A 27 -3.49 -18.89 17.41
C ASP A 27 -2.72 -17.71 18.01
N LEU A 28 -2.12 -16.90 17.14
CA LEU A 28 -1.49 -15.65 17.52
C LEU A 28 -2.57 -14.64 17.87
N SER A 29 -2.36 -13.90 18.96
CA SER A 29 -3.20 -12.73 19.24
C SER A 29 -2.98 -11.64 18.20
N VAL A 30 -3.94 -10.71 18.09
CA VAL A 30 -3.79 -9.53 17.21
C VAL A 30 -2.52 -8.74 17.53
N ASP A 31 -2.18 -8.58 18.81
CA ASP A 31 -0.98 -7.86 19.25
C ASP A 31 0.29 -8.56 18.79
N GLN A 32 0.34 -9.90 18.88
CA GLN A 32 1.48 -10.69 18.40
C GLN A 32 1.63 -10.62 16.88
N ILE A 33 0.52 -10.61 16.14
CA ILE A 33 0.56 -10.47 14.67
C ILE A 33 1.09 -9.08 14.29
N VAL A 34 0.63 -8.02 14.97
CA VAL A 34 1.10 -6.65 14.74
C VAL A 34 2.57 -6.50 15.11
N GLU A 35 3.01 -7.02 16.25
CA GLU A 35 4.42 -7.00 16.66
C GLU A 35 5.32 -7.70 15.63
N LYS A 36 4.93 -8.91 15.21
CA LYS A 36 5.66 -9.64 14.16
C LYS A 36 5.66 -8.93 12.81
N ASN A 37 4.57 -8.25 12.45
CA ASN A 37 4.54 -7.43 11.23
C ASN A 37 5.53 -6.27 11.31
N VAL A 38 5.54 -5.55 12.43
CA VAL A 38 6.46 -4.43 12.65
C VAL A 38 7.92 -4.90 12.57
N GLU A 39 8.24 -6.02 13.21
CA GLU A 39 9.57 -6.66 13.14
C GLU A 39 9.92 -7.07 11.71
N ALA A 40 9.03 -7.80 11.03
CA ALA A 40 9.24 -8.28 9.66
C ALA A 40 9.46 -7.14 8.67
N ARG A 41 8.82 -5.97 8.88
CA ARG A 41 8.99 -4.79 8.04
C ARG A 41 10.30 -4.03 8.28
N GLY A 42 11.11 -4.42 9.26
CA GLY A 42 12.40 -3.77 9.57
C GLY A 42 12.48 -3.16 10.97
N GLY A 43 11.44 -3.30 11.79
CA GLY A 43 11.42 -2.85 13.19
C GLY A 43 10.94 -1.41 13.38
N LEU A 44 10.34 -1.16 14.54
CA LEU A 44 9.66 0.09 14.90
C LEU A 44 10.58 1.33 14.80
N GLU A 45 11.78 1.23 15.38
CA GLU A 45 12.71 2.36 15.44
C GLU A 45 13.28 2.75 14.07
N ALA A 46 13.37 1.81 13.13
CA ALA A 46 13.80 2.11 11.77
C ALA A 46 12.73 2.91 11.03
N TRP A 47 11.46 2.50 11.11
CA TRP A 47 10.34 3.21 10.50
C TRP A 47 10.10 4.60 11.10
N ARG A 48 10.22 4.76 12.42
CA ARG A 48 10.09 6.07 13.10
C ARG A 48 11.14 7.09 12.65
N LYS A 49 12.34 6.63 12.25
CA LYS A 49 13.41 7.49 11.73
C LYS A 49 13.15 8.00 10.32
N VAL A 50 12.21 7.40 9.58
CA VAL A 50 11.84 7.88 8.24
C VAL A 50 10.91 9.07 8.36
N GLN A 51 11.38 10.24 7.94
CA GLN A 51 10.64 11.50 7.91
C GLN A 51 10.18 11.87 6.50
N THR A 52 10.94 11.47 5.50
CA THR A 52 10.64 11.67 4.07
C THR A 52 10.95 10.39 3.29
N MET A 53 10.22 10.18 2.20
CA MET A 53 10.44 9.04 1.30
C MET A 53 10.06 9.43 -0.12
N ILE A 54 10.84 8.98 -1.11
CA ILE A 54 10.52 9.13 -2.53
C ILE A 54 10.52 7.75 -3.17
N TRP A 55 9.46 7.42 -3.91
CA TRP A 55 9.42 6.31 -4.86
C TRP A 55 9.38 6.84 -6.28
N SER A 56 10.07 6.18 -7.18
CA SER A 56 9.96 6.43 -8.62
C SER A 56 9.99 5.12 -9.39
N GLY A 57 9.27 5.12 -10.51
CA GLY A 57 9.25 4.00 -11.45
C GLY A 57 8.14 4.19 -12.46
N HIS A 58 7.42 3.12 -12.76
CA HIS A 58 6.46 3.08 -13.86
C HIS A 58 5.07 2.68 -13.41
N ALA A 59 4.05 3.25 -14.05
CA ALA A 59 2.65 3.05 -13.76
C ALA A 59 1.91 2.54 -14.99
N ASP A 60 1.21 1.43 -14.84
CA ASP A 60 0.26 0.91 -15.80
C ASP A 60 -1.15 1.13 -15.25
N SER A 61 -2.05 1.67 -16.06
CA SER A 61 -3.46 1.75 -15.70
C SER A 61 -4.31 1.27 -16.85
N ALA A 62 -5.34 0.50 -16.54
CA ALA A 62 -6.29 0.02 -17.55
C ALA A 62 -7.07 1.15 -18.26
N ASN A 63 -6.99 2.37 -17.73
CA ASN A 63 -7.59 3.57 -18.32
C ASN A 63 -6.55 4.62 -18.73
N ALA A 64 -5.25 4.31 -18.63
CA ALA A 64 -4.20 5.18 -19.12
C ALA A 64 -4.15 5.18 -20.66
N PRO A 65 -3.74 6.29 -21.29
CA PRO A 65 -3.64 6.37 -22.74
C PRO A 65 -2.40 5.67 -23.31
N ALA A 66 -1.48 5.21 -22.45
CA ALA A 66 -0.30 4.40 -22.78
C ALA A 66 0.10 3.58 -21.55
N PRO A 67 0.75 2.41 -21.74
CA PRO A 67 1.40 1.68 -20.65
C PRO A 67 2.69 2.37 -20.20
N ASP A 68 3.28 1.88 -19.12
CA ASP A 68 4.64 2.19 -18.67
C ASP A 68 4.89 3.70 -18.42
N LEU A 69 3.95 4.35 -17.75
CA LEU A 69 4.00 5.80 -17.51
C LEU A 69 4.90 6.13 -16.33
N PRO A 70 5.92 7.01 -16.48
CA PRO A 70 6.79 7.37 -15.37
C PRO A 70 6.01 8.04 -14.22
N PHE A 71 6.22 7.58 -13.00
CA PHE A 71 5.66 8.18 -11.80
C PHE A 71 6.74 8.56 -10.77
N VAL A 72 6.38 9.54 -9.93
CA VAL A 72 7.11 9.88 -8.71
C VAL A 72 6.12 10.06 -7.57
N LEU A 73 6.36 9.40 -6.44
CA LEU A 73 5.63 9.56 -5.19
C LEU A 73 6.58 10.13 -4.13
N ALA A 74 6.38 11.38 -3.73
CA ALA A 74 7.06 11.98 -2.60
C ALA A 74 6.15 12.00 -1.37
N MET A 75 6.71 11.65 -0.22
CA MET A 75 6.03 11.49 1.06
C MET A 75 6.81 12.23 2.15
N LYS A 76 6.11 12.93 3.04
CA LYS A 76 6.71 13.62 4.19
C LYS A 76 5.78 13.59 5.39
N ARG A 77 6.32 13.31 6.58
CA ARG A 77 5.53 13.34 7.83
C ARG A 77 4.99 14.74 8.14
N PRO A 78 3.85 14.84 8.85
CA PRO A 78 3.03 13.74 9.36
C PRO A 78 2.16 13.05 8.29
N ASN A 79 1.67 13.76 7.28
CA ASN A 79 0.83 13.20 6.22
C ASN A 79 0.81 14.10 4.97
N LYS A 80 1.99 14.36 4.39
CA LYS A 80 2.10 15.09 3.11
C LYS A 80 2.44 14.11 2.00
N THR A 81 1.75 14.22 0.87
CA THR A 81 1.99 13.38 -0.30
C THR A 81 1.95 14.20 -1.58
N ARG A 82 2.80 13.82 -2.54
CA ARG A 82 2.77 14.31 -3.90
C ARG A 82 3.00 13.14 -4.83
N PHE A 83 1.99 12.82 -5.63
CA PHE A 83 2.05 11.79 -6.66
C PHE A 83 1.98 12.45 -8.03
N GLU A 84 2.99 12.20 -8.86
CA GLU A 84 3.07 12.67 -10.23
C GLU A 84 3.08 11.47 -11.18
N VAL A 85 2.32 11.56 -12.28
CA VAL A 85 2.42 10.65 -13.42
C VAL A 85 2.60 11.49 -14.68
N THR A 86 3.57 11.13 -15.52
CA THR A 86 3.86 11.85 -16.77
C THR A 86 3.26 11.13 -17.95
N VAL A 87 2.40 11.82 -18.71
CA VAL A 87 1.71 11.29 -19.88
C VAL A 87 1.90 12.26 -21.04
N TYR A 88 2.47 11.81 -22.17
CA TYR A 88 2.76 12.67 -23.33
C TYR A 88 3.47 13.98 -22.95
N ASN A 89 4.48 13.90 -22.07
CA ASN A 89 5.23 15.04 -21.53
C ASN A 89 4.38 16.06 -20.72
N GLN A 90 3.18 15.68 -20.27
CA GLN A 90 2.34 16.46 -19.36
C GLN A 90 2.21 15.73 -18.01
N LYS A 91 2.30 16.49 -16.91
CA LYS A 91 2.17 15.93 -15.57
C LYS A 91 0.72 15.95 -15.09
N SER A 92 0.21 14.79 -14.71
CA SER A 92 -0.91 14.66 -13.78
C SER A 92 -0.35 14.63 -12.36
N VAL A 93 -0.88 15.46 -11.49
CA VAL A 93 -0.36 15.67 -10.13
C VAL A 93 -1.49 15.56 -9.13
N ARG A 94 -1.28 14.79 -8.06
CA ARG A 94 -2.12 14.73 -6.87
C ARG A 94 -1.26 15.13 -5.66
N VAL A 95 -1.72 16.09 -4.88
CA VAL A 95 -0.96 16.62 -3.73
C VAL A 95 -1.89 16.70 -2.54
N PHE A 96 -1.37 16.32 -1.37
CA PHE A 96 -1.99 16.56 -0.07
C PHE A 96 -0.95 17.17 0.87
N ASP A 97 -1.28 18.30 1.50
CA ASP A 97 -0.35 19.07 2.36
C ASP A 97 -0.43 18.69 3.85
N GLY A 98 -1.22 17.66 4.18
CA GLY A 98 -1.58 17.27 5.55
C GLY A 98 -2.93 17.82 6.02
N LYS A 99 -3.54 18.74 5.27
CA LYS A 99 -4.82 19.40 5.60
C LYS A 99 -5.75 19.49 4.41
N GLN A 100 -5.24 19.94 3.27
CA GLN A 100 -5.91 20.18 2.00
C GLN A 100 -5.21 19.41 0.89
N GLY A 101 -5.95 19.10 -0.17
CA GLY A 101 -5.39 18.43 -1.33
C GLY A 101 -5.87 19.03 -2.64
N TRP A 102 -5.07 18.80 -3.69
CA TRP A 102 -5.33 19.29 -5.03
C TRP A 102 -4.97 18.23 -6.06
N LYS A 103 -5.69 18.26 -7.18
CA LYS A 103 -5.38 17.49 -8.37
C LYS A 103 -5.21 18.41 -9.57
N LEU A 104 -4.18 18.14 -10.35
CA LEU A 104 -3.88 18.74 -11.64
C LEU A 104 -3.84 17.62 -12.67
N GLY A 105 -4.47 17.80 -13.83
CA GLY A 105 -4.46 16.82 -14.90
C GLY A 105 -5.47 17.19 -15.97
N PRO A 106 -5.51 16.47 -17.11
CA PRO A 106 -6.43 16.75 -18.20
C PRO A 106 -7.87 16.77 -17.71
N ASN A 107 -8.62 17.84 -18.01
CA ASN A 107 -10.00 18.03 -17.56
C ASN A 107 -11.03 17.88 -18.69
N GLY A 108 -10.74 17.08 -19.73
CA GLY A 108 -11.59 16.94 -20.92
C GLY A 108 -11.61 18.17 -21.85
N MET A 109 -11.23 19.35 -21.35
CA MET A 109 -11.13 20.61 -22.11
C MET A 109 -9.68 21.00 -22.45
N GLY A 110 -8.72 20.08 -22.32
CA GLY A 110 -7.31 20.30 -22.66
C GLY A 110 -6.53 21.25 -21.74
N SER A 111 -7.15 21.83 -20.70
CA SER A 111 -6.47 22.72 -19.75
C SER A 111 -6.12 21.99 -18.45
N ALA A 112 -4.86 22.06 -18.02
CA ALA A 112 -4.43 21.57 -16.72
C ALA A 112 -4.65 22.68 -15.68
N THR A 113 -5.85 22.77 -15.11
CA THR A 113 -6.12 23.67 -13.98
C THR A 113 -6.14 22.90 -12.65
N PRO A 114 -5.43 23.40 -11.61
CA PRO A 114 -5.46 22.79 -10.28
C PRO A 114 -6.85 22.89 -9.65
N ARG A 115 -7.41 21.74 -9.28
CA ARG A 115 -8.71 21.61 -8.59
C ARG A 115 -8.51 21.11 -7.17
N PRO A 116 -9.24 21.62 -6.17
CA PRO A 116 -9.20 21.05 -4.84
C PRO A 116 -9.75 19.62 -4.85
N TYR A 117 -9.34 18.82 -3.88
CA TYR A 117 -9.97 17.55 -3.57
C TYR A 117 -11.42 17.75 -3.17
N SER A 118 -12.28 16.80 -3.54
CA SER A 118 -13.61 16.67 -2.94
C SER A 118 -13.49 16.36 -1.44
N MET A 119 -14.61 16.46 -0.71
CA MET A 119 -14.64 16.07 0.70
C MET A 119 -14.20 14.62 0.90
N ASP A 120 -14.68 13.70 0.05
CA ASP A 120 -14.33 12.28 0.11
C ASP A 120 -12.83 12.05 -0.20
N GLU A 121 -12.29 12.75 -1.19
CA GLU A 121 -10.85 12.68 -1.52
C GLU A 121 -9.99 13.23 -0.37
N ALA A 122 -10.41 14.32 0.27
CA ALA A 122 -9.72 14.90 1.41
C ALA A 122 -9.79 14.00 2.66
N THR A 123 -10.93 13.36 2.92
CA THR A 123 -11.06 12.37 4.00
C THR A 123 -10.18 11.15 3.73
N SER A 124 -10.22 10.60 2.53
CA SER A 124 -9.37 9.46 2.14
C SER A 124 -7.88 9.78 2.29
N ALA A 125 -7.44 10.98 1.85
CA ALA A 125 -6.05 11.41 2.01
C ALA A 125 -5.63 11.63 3.47
N ARG A 126 -6.54 12.08 4.35
CA ARG A 126 -6.28 12.19 5.80
C ARG A 126 -6.15 10.83 6.46
N ASP A 127 -6.99 9.89 6.04
CA ASP A 127 -7.03 8.52 6.55
C ASP A 127 -5.82 7.71 6.09
N GLU A 128 -5.15 8.13 5.02
CA GLU A 128 -3.92 7.52 4.53
C GLU A 128 -2.79 7.63 5.56
N GLN A 129 -2.10 6.52 5.80
CA GLN A 129 -1.01 6.42 6.79
C GLN A 129 0.36 6.26 6.12
N VAL A 130 0.48 6.87 4.94
CA VAL A 130 1.68 7.14 4.12
C VAL A 130 2.90 6.26 4.42
N ILE A 131 3.83 6.73 5.26
CA ILE A 131 5.16 6.11 5.41
C ILE A 131 5.08 4.78 6.18
N ASP A 132 4.39 4.72 7.32
CA ASP A 132 4.43 3.52 8.17
C ASP A 132 3.26 2.56 7.95
N GLY A 133 2.29 2.93 7.11
CA GLY A 133 1.06 2.18 6.92
C GLY A 133 0.19 2.17 8.19
N LEU A 134 -0.79 1.28 8.23
CA LEU A 134 -1.84 1.29 9.26
C LEU A 134 -1.37 0.77 10.63
N LEU A 135 -0.52 -0.26 10.67
CA LEU A 135 -0.27 -1.06 11.88
C LEU A 135 0.82 -0.51 12.81
N ILE A 136 1.91 0.02 12.26
CA ILE A 136 2.99 0.63 13.06
C ILE A 136 2.41 1.82 13.82
N ASP A 137 2.58 1.90 15.14
CA ASP A 137 2.04 2.99 15.98
C ASP A 137 0.51 3.20 15.83
N HIS A 138 -0.26 2.15 15.51
CA HIS A 138 -1.72 2.25 15.28
C HIS A 138 -2.47 2.94 16.44
N ALA A 139 -2.14 2.62 17.70
CA ALA A 139 -2.79 3.21 18.86
C ALA A 139 -2.53 4.73 18.97
N ALA A 140 -1.30 5.18 18.68
CA ALA A 140 -0.95 6.60 18.69
C ALA A 140 -1.66 7.38 17.56
N LYS A 141 -2.01 6.68 16.46
CA LYS A 141 -2.84 7.20 15.36
C LYS A 141 -4.34 7.12 15.63
N GLY A 142 -4.77 6.57 16.78
CA GLY A 142 -6.18 6.35 17.08
C GLY A 142 -6.82 5.24 16.24
N VAL A 143 -6.02 4.32 15.70
CA VAL A 143 -6.46 3.17 14.91
C VAL A 143 -6.63 1.96 15.84
N SER A 144 -7.83 1.41 15.91
CA SER A 144 -8.13 0.17 16.64
C SER A 144 -7.96 -1.03 15.70
N VAL A 145 -7.25 -2.07 16.14
CA VAL A 145 -6.97 -3.25 15.31
C VAL A 145 -7.55 -4.50 15.98
N THR A 146 -8.26 -5.33 15.21
CA THR A 146 -8.82 -6.61 15.67
C THR A 146 -8.53 -7.71 14.65
N LEU A 147 -8.21 -8.91 15.12
CA LEU A 147 -8.11 -10.10 14.26
C LEU A 147 -9.52 -10.62 13.97
N GLU A 148 -9.87 -10.75 12.70
CA GLU A 148 -11.18 -11.28 12.27
C GLU A 148 -11.11 -12.73 11.79
N GLY A 149 -9.92 -13.22 11.46
CA GLY A 149 -9.71 -14.58 11.00
C GLY A 149 -8.53 -14.69 10.05
N MET A 150 -8.57 -15.72 9.22
CA MET A 150 -7.58 -15.98 8.18
C MET A 150 -8.28 -16.15 6.84
N ASP A 151 -7.65 -15.62 5.79
CA ASP A 151 -8.07 -15.80 4.40
C ASP A 151 -6.92 -16.34 3.56
N GLN A 152 -7.22 -16.77 2.34
CA GLN A 152 -6.23 -17.15 1.34
C GLN A 152 -6.00 -15.99 0.36
N VAL A 153 -4.80 -15.41 0.36
CA VAL A 153 -4.39 -14.32 -0.54
C VAL A 153 -3.28 -14.82 -1.46
N GLY A 154 -3.59 -14.96 -2.75
CA GLY A 154 -2.63 -15.49 -3.74
C GLY A 154 -2.14 -16.91 -3.42
N GLY A 155 -3.03 -17.75 -2.86
CA GLY A 155 -2.71 -19.14 -2.48
C GLY A 155 -1.84 -19.27 -1.22
N ARG A 156 -1.74 -18.21 -0.41
CA ARG A 156 -1.05 -18.21 0.89
C ARG A 156 -2.03 -17.82 1.99
N ASP A 157 -1.88 -18.46 3.14
CA ASP A 157 -2.61 -18.09 4.35
C ASP A 157 -2.20 -16.69 4.81
N ALA A 158 -3.19 -15.84 5.09
CA ALA A 158 -2.99 -14.50 5.62
C ALA A 158 -3.98 -14.19 6.74
N TYR A 159 -3.50 -13.60 7.82
CA TYR A 159 -4.34 -13.07 8.89
C TYR A 159 -5.09 -11.84 8.39
N ARG A 160 -6.43 -11.83 8.50
CA ARG A 160 -7.25 -10.65 8.20
C ARG A 160 -7.46 -9.83 9.47
N LEU A 161 -6.86 -8.64 9.48
CA LEU A 161 -7.02 -7.67 10.55
C LEU A 161 -8.00 -6.57 10.11
N ALA A 162 -8.97 -6.23 10.95
CA ALA A 162 -9.79 -5.05 10.77
C ALA A 162 -9.16 -3.87 11.53
N ALA A 163 -8.86 -2.79 10.81
CA ALA A 163 -8.31 -1.55 11.31
C ALA A 163 -9.37 -0.43 11.22
N LYS A 164 -9.93 -0.05 12.36
CA LYS A 164 -10.90 1.04 12.48
C LYS A 164 -10.20 2.37 12.68
N LEU A 165 -10.38 3.27 11.72
CA LEU A 165 -9.74 4.59 11.67
C LEU A 165 -10.50 5.63 12.53
N PRO A 166 -9.86 6.76 12.90
CA PRO A 166 -10.53 7.86 13.60
C PRO A 166 -11.75 8.43 12.86
N SER A 167 -11.78 8.33 11.53
CA SER A 167 -12.93 8.72 10.69
C SER A 167 -14.15 7.81 10.88
N GLY A 168 -13.99 6.65 11.53
CA GLY A 168 -15.01 5.62 11.68
C GLY A 168 -15.00 4.57 10.55
N VAL A 169 -14.21 4.77 9.50
CA VAL A 169 -14.01 3.80 8.42
C VAL A 169 -13.20 2.61 8.93
N THR A 170 -13.62 1.39 8.58
CA THR A 170 -12.82 0.18 8.76
C THR A 170 -12.13 -0.17 7.45
N ARG A 171 -10.82 -0.40 7.51
CA ARG A 171 -10.02 -1.03 6.45
C ARG A 171 -9.58 -2.40 6.93
N HIS A 172 -9.46 -3.36 6.01
CA HIS A 172 -8.88 -4.67 6.29
C HIS A 172 -7.43 -4.72 5.80
N VAL A 173 -6.56 -5.32 6.60
CA VAL A 173 -5.15 -5.58 6.28
C VAL A 173 -4.92 -7.08 6.35
N TRP A 174 -4.38 -7.67 5.27
CA TRP A 174 -4.02 -9.08 5.22
C TRP A 174 -2.52 -9.23 5.43
N ILE A 175 -2.15 -9.94 6.49
CA ILE A 175 -0.77 -10.21 6.89
C ILE A 175 -0.42 -11.64 6.53
N ASP A 176 0.53 -11.84 5.62
CA ASP A 176 0.97 -13.18 5.22
C ASP A 176 1.48 -13.97 6.45
N ALA A 177 0.92 -15.16 6.69
CA ALA A 177 1.15 -15.90 7.93
C ALA A 177 2.58 -16.46 8.07
N LYS A 178 3.36 -16.45 7.00
CA LYS A 178 4.75 -16.95 6.97
C LYS A 178 5.77 -15.84 7.13
N THR A 179 5.56 -14.73 6.44
CA THR A 179 6.50 -13.60 6.35
C THR A 179 6.12 -12.45 7.26
N PHE A 180 4.88 -12.40 7.74
CA PHE A 180 4.30 -11.31 8.50
C PHE A 180 4.29 -9.96 7.78
N LEU A 181 4.50 -9.91 6.47
CA LEU A 181 4.34 -8.70 5.67
C LEU A 181 2.87 -8.47 5.33
N ASP A 182 2.43 -7.21 5.31
CA ASP A 182 1.14 -6.83 4.77
C ASP A 182 1.14 -6.98 3.25
N VAL A 183 0.35 -7.94 2.76
CA VAL A 183 0.32 -8.32 1.33
C VAL A 183 -0.90 -7.77 0.61
N GLN A 184 -1.92 -7.34 1.36
CA GLN A 184 -3.11 -6.73 0.80
C GLN A 184 -3.76 -5.79 1.83
N ILE A 185 -4.39 -4.73 1.34
CA ILE A 185 -5.25 -3.83 2.12
C ILE A 185 -6.48 -3.50 1.28
N ASP A 186 -7.63 -3.29 1.94
CA ASP A 186 -8.79 -2.71 1.29
C ASP A 186 -8.99 -1.23 1.64
N HIS A 187 -9.66 -0.51 0.76
CA HIS A 187 -10.27 0.76 1.12
C HIS A 187 -11.53 1.01 0.31
N GLN A 188 -12.41 1.83 0.86
CA GLN A 188 -13.65 2.21 0.22
C GLN A 188 -13.47 3.52 -0.55
N VAL A 189 -13.88 3.55 -1.81
CA VAL A 189 -13.86 4.75 -2.65
C VAL A 189 -15.28 5.06 -3.10
N ARG A 190 -15.67 6.34 -3.03
CA ARG A 190 -16.90 6.79 -3.66
C ARG A 190 -16.66 7.14 -5.12
N THR A 191 -17.37 6.47 -6.01
CA THR A 191 -17.30 6.73 -7.45
C THR A 191 -17.99 8.05 -7.80
N PRO A 192 -17.71 8.63 -8.99
CA PRO A 192 -18.43 9.83 -9.46
C PRO A 192 -19.96 9.65 -9.55
N LEU A 193 -20.45 8.41 -9.68
CA LEU A 193 -21.88 8.07 -9.67
C LEU A 193 -22.45 7.96 -8.24
N GLY A 194 -21.66 8.24 -7.22
CA GLY A 194 -22.05 8.26 -5.81
C GLY A 194 -22.06 6.90 -5.13
N GLN A 195 -21.71 5.82 -5.84
CA GLN A 195 -21.64 4.46 -5.31
C GLN A 195 -20.32 4.24 -4.55
N THR A 196 -20.38 3.53 -3.42
CA THR A 196 -19.18 3.07 -2.72
C THR A 196 -18.70 1.75 -3.31
N VAL A 197 -17.44 1.69 -3.72
CA VAL A 197 -16.78 0.48 -4.21
C VAL A 197 -15.61 0.13 -3.29
N VAL A 198 -15.37 -1.17 -3.11
CA VAL A 198 -14.17 -1.67 -2.42
C VAL A 198 -13.06 -1.80 -3.43
N VAL A 199 -11.94 -1.16 -3.14
CA VAL A 199 -10.67 -1.29 -3.86
C VAL A 199 -9.75 -2.15 -3.03
N LEU A 200 -9.17 -3.18 -3.64
CA LEU A 200 -8.07 -3.92 -3.05
C LEU A 200 -6.76 -3.34 -3.57
N VAL A 201 -5.77 -3.24 -2.70
CA VAL A 201 -4.39 -2.91 -3.01
C VAL A 201 -3.53 -4.07 -2.54
N SER A 202 -2.77 -4.67 -3.44
CA SER A 202 -1.88 -5.80 -3.19
C SER A 202 -0.42 -5.37 -3.32
N TYR A 203 0.42 -5.90 -2.44
CA TYR A 203 1.84 -5.59 -2.34
C TYR A 203 2.67 -6.82 -2.63
N SER A 204 3.63 -6.71 -3.55
CA SER A 204 4.54 -7.80 -3.93
C SER A 204 5.95 -7.30 -4.19
N GLY A 205 6.86 -8.26 -4.44
CA GLY A 205 8.24 -7.94 -4.82
C GLY A 205 9.07 -7.30 -3.72
N PHE A 206 8.77 -7.53 -2.44
CA PHE A 206 9.46 -6.91 -1.31
C PHE A 206 10.99 -7.03 -1.40
N ARG A 207 11.67 -5.93 -1.08
CA ARG A 207 13.13 -5.82 -0.98
C ARG A 207 13.51 -5.02 0.26
N SER A 208 14.70 -5.32 0.79
CA SER A 208 15.30 -4.53 1.86
C SER A 208 15.94 -3.26 1.29
N VAL A 209 15.51 -2.10 1.80
CA VAL A 209 16.11 -0.79 1.53
C VAL A 209 16.52 -0.21 2.88
N GLU A 210 17.83 -0.14 3.15
CA GLU A 210 18.40 0.28 4.43
C GLU A 210 17.77 -0.44 5.66
N GLY A 211 17.45 -1.73 5.50
CA GLY A 211 16.86 -2.56 6.56
C GLY A 211 15.32 -2.57 6.59
N LEU A 212 14.65 -1.68 5.86
CA LEU A 212 13.19 -1.66 5.75
C LEU A 212 12.71 -2.56 4.60
N GLN A 213 11.67 -3.35 4.82
CA GLN A 213 11.03 -4.11 3.73
C GLN A 213 10.05 -3.21 2.99
N ILE A 214 10.33 -2.94 1.71
CA ILE A 214 9.53 -2.08 0.84
C ILE A 214 9.01 -2.94 -0.34
N PRO A 215 7.70 -2.93 -0.65
CA PRO A 215 7.19 -3.58 -1.84
C PRO A 215 7.70 -2.85 -3.08
N LEU A 216 8.04 -3.61 -4.13
CA LEU A 216 8.45 -3.03 -5.42
C LEU A 216 7.33 -3.10 -6.47
N GLU A 217 6.24 -3.77 -6.15
CA GLU A 217 5.06 -3.83 -6.98
C GLU A 217 3.81 -3.56 -6.14
N ILE A 218 2.94 -2.70 -6.65
CA ILE A 218 1.66 -2.36 -6.04
C ILE A 218 0.59 -2.48 -7.11
N GLU A 219 -0.36 -3.38 -6.90
CA GLU A 219 -1.51 -3.53 -7.78
C GLU A 219 -2.77 -3.08 -7.07
N SER A 220 -3.62 -2.30 -7.72
CA SER A 220 -4.85 -1.81 -7.14
C SER A 220 -6.03 -1.88 -8.11
N GLY A 221 -7.23 -2.10 -7.59
CA GLY A 221 -8.44 -1.98 -8.38
C GLY A 221 -9.69 -2.40 -7.63
N ALA A 222 -10.85 -2.04 -8.20
CA ALA A 222 -12.13 -2.41 -7.63
C ALA A 222 -12.31 -3.93 -7.67
N VAL A 223 -12.77 -4.53 -6.57
CA VAL A 223 -12.98 -5.99 -6.45
C VAL A 223 -13.83 -6.53 -7.61
N ALA A 224 -14.89 -5.80 -7.97
CA ALA A 224 -15.82 -6.18 -9.03
C ALA A 224 -15.30 -5.94 -10.47
N SER A 225 -14.05 -5.51 -10.65
CA SER A 225 -13.45 -5.26 -11.95
C SER A 225 -12.22 -6.13 -12.15
N ASP A 226 -12.03 -6.62 -13.36
CA ASP A 226 -10.78 -7.30 -13.75
C ASP A 226 -9.66 -6.32 -14.12
N LYS A 227 -9.99 -5.03 -14.24
CA LYS A 227 -9.03 -3.97 -14.49
C LYS A 227 -8.25 -3.65 -13.22
N ARG A 228 -6.93 -3.62 -13.33
CA ARG A 228 -6.01 -3.25 -12.27
C ARG A 228 -5.07 -2.15 -12.76
N ASP A 229 -4.75 -1.24 -11.84
CA ASP A 229 -3.66 -0.31 -11.99
C ASP A 229 -2.44 -0.90 -11.27
N LYS A 230 -1.26 -0.85 -11.88
CA LYS A 230 -0.01 -1.37 -11.33
C LYS A 230 1.02 -0.26 -11.22
N LEU A 231 1.73 -0.19 -10.10
CA LEU A 231 2.95 0.58 -9.93
C LEU A 231 4.13 -0.38 -9.80
N THR A 232 5.14 -0.22 -10.64
CA THR A 232 6.44 -0.88 -10.55
C THR A 232 7.44 0.14 -10.02
N ILE A 233 8.00 -0.10 -8.84
CA ILE A 233 8.92 0.82 -8.16
C ILE A 233 10.36 0.41 -8.49
N ASP A 234 11.07 1.26 -9.20
CA ASP A 234 12.47 1.02 -9.57
C ASP A 234 13.44 1.56 -8.52
N LYS A 235 13.05 2.65 -7.84
CA LYS A 235 13.90 3.31 -6.85
C LYS A 235 13.11 3.81 -5.66
N VAL A 236 13.74 3.65 -4.49
CA VAL A 236 13.28 4.14 -3.20
C VAL A 236 14.41 4.96 -2.57
N SER A 237 14.12 6.18 -2.14
CA SER A 237 15.04 7.03 -1.38
C SER A 237 14.43 7.34 -0.02
N LEU A 238 15.16 7.00 1.06
CA LEU A 238 14.75 7.25 2.43
C LEU A 238 15.42 8.53 2.96
N ASN A 239 14.65 9.35 3.67
CA ASN A 239 15.10 10.62 4.23
C ASN A 239 15.76 11.62 3.24
N PRO A 240 15.32 11.74 1.96
CA PRO A 240 15.81 12.80 1.10
C PRO A 240 15.31 14.16 1.59
N SER A 241 16.09 15.21 1.34
CA SER A 241 15.66 16.58 1.63
C SER A 241 14.47 16.97 0.75
N LEU A 242 13.30 17.19 1.34
CA LEU A 242 12.08 17.59 0.64
C LEU A 242 11.59 18.95 1.17
N ASP A 243 11.60 19.94 0.28
CA ASP A 243 11.04 21.27 0.53
C ASP A 243 9.51 21.19 0.71
N ASP A 244 8.95 21.97 1.64
CA ASP A 244 7.51 21.97 1.89
C ASP A 244 6.69 22.53 0.72
N GLY A 245 7.29 23.39 -0.10
CA GLY A 245 6.67 23.99 -1.28
C GLY A 245 6.22 22.96 -2.32
N ILE A 246 6.86 21.78 -2.38
CA ILE A 246 6.46 20.73 -3.33
C ILE A 246 5.06 20.17 -3.00
N PHE A 247 4.67 20.21 -1.73
CA PHE A 247 3.37 19.72 -1.24
C PHE A 247 2.27 20.77 -1.25
N THR A 248 2.50 21.93 -1.87
CA THR A 248 1.49 22.99 -2.00
C THR A 248 0.66 22.83 -3.27
N ARG A 249 -0.40 23.64 -3.39
CA ARG A 249 -1.25 23.69 -4.59
C ARG A 249 -0.38 23.77 -5.85
N PRO A 250 -0.46 22.80 -6.78
CA PRO A 250 0.37 22.82 -7.97
C PRO A 250 0.01 24.04 -8.84
N ALA A 251 1.01 24.65 -9.47
CA ALA A 251 0.76 25.69 -10.46
C ALA A 251 0.40 25.05 -11.82
N PRO A 252 -0.42 25.70 -12.66
CA PRO A 252 -0.51 25.34 -14.08
C PRO A 252 0.88 25.43 -14.72
N PRO A 253 1.18 24.64 -15.76
CA PRO A 253 2.41 24.81 -16.52
C PRO A 253 2.44 26.21 -17.14
N GLN A 254 3.21 27.13 -16.55
CA GLN A 254 3.55 28.42 -17.15
C GLN A 254 4.97 28.34 -17.71
N MET A 255 5.18 28.84 -18.93
CA MET A 255 6.43 28.74 -19.70
C MET A 255 7.68 29.37 -19.04
N HIS A 256 7.61 30.01 -17.87
CA HIS A 256 8.73 30.79 -17.30
C HIS A 256 8.96 30.68 -15.78
N HIS A 257 8.34 29.75 -15.06
CA HIS A 257 8.65 29.53 -13.63
C HIS A 257 9.16 28.12 -13.37
N LYS A 258 10.14 28.02 -12.45
CA LYS A 258 10.79 26.77 -12.01
C LYS A 258 9.73 25.69 -11.75
N SER A 259 9.67 24.70 -12.63
CA SER A 259 8.91 23.47 -12.36
C SER A 259 9.38 22.87 -11.05
N VAL A 260 8.46 22.45 -10.19
CA VAL A 260 8.82 21.66 -9.00
C VAL A 260 9.53 20.39 -9.48
N SER A 261 10.84 20.32 -9.29
CA SER A 261 11.66 19.16 -9.55
C SER A 261 11.78 18.36 -8.26
N ILE A 262 11.24 17.14 -8.26
CA ILE A 262 11.57 16.15 -7.23
C ILE A 262 12.87 15.51 -7.68
N ASP A 263 13.94 15.71 -6.92
CA ASP A 263 15.21 15.03 -7.17
C ASP A 263 15.09 13.58 -6.71
N VAL A 264 14.91 12.68 -7.68
CA VAL A 264 14.80 11.23 -7.45
C VAL A 264 16.15 10.60 -7.10
N ASP A 265 17.26 11.34 -7.26
CA ASP A 265 18.61 10.92 -6.92
C ASP A 265 19.13 11.52 -5.61
N ALA A 266 18.30 12.31 -4.92
CA ALA A 266 18.65 12.94 -3.66
C ALA A 266 19.08 11.89 -2.61
N SER A 267 20.35 11.97 -2.20
CA SER A 267 20.89 11.18 -1.09
C SER A 267 20.42 11.74 0.27
N PRO A 268 20.44 10.93 1.35
CA PRO A 268 20.12 11.41 2.70
C PRO A 268 20.97 12.65 3.04
N ALA A 269 20.34 13.68 3.61
CA ALA A 269 21.10 14.83 4.08
C ALA A 269 22.05 14.35 5.18
N LEU A 270 23.36 14.47 4.95
CA LEU A 270 24.36 14.21 6.00
C LEU A 270 24.07 15.15 7.18
N PRO A 271 24.11 14.66 8.44
CA PRO A 271 24.02 15.55 9.58
C PRO A 271 25.18 16.55 9.48
N GLY A 272 24.83 17.83 9.30
CA GLY A 272 25.80 18.90 9.18
C GLY A 272 26.70 18.93 10.42
N PRO A 273 27.98 19.30 10.29
CA PRO A 273 28.88 19.42 11.44
C PRO A 273 28.28 20.45 12.39
N GLY A 274 27.92 19.99 13.59
CA GLY A 274 27.40 20.86 14.65
C GLY A 274 28.41 21.98 14.89
N HIS A 275 28.02 23.21 14.57
CA HIS A 275 28.77 24.38 14.99
C HIS A 275 28.70 24.46 16.52
N PRO A 276 29.84 24.50 17.24
CA PRO A 276 29.83 24.88 18.63
C PRO A 276 29.50 26.37 18.70
N SER A 277 28.35 26.71 19.27
CA SER A 277 28.02 28.10 19.61
C SER A 277 28.96 28.60 20.71
N PRO A 278 29.38 29.88 20.67
CA PRO A 278 30.20 30.50 21.71
C PRO A 278 29.43 30.73 23.02
#